data_AF-A0A2T9WS05-F1
#
_entry.id   AF-A0A2T9WS05-F1
#
_cell.length_a   1.000
_cell.length_b   1.000
_cell.length_c   1.000
_cell.angle_alpha   90.00
_cell.angle_beta   90.00
_cell.angle_gamma   90.00
#
_symmetry.space_group_name_H-M   'P 1'
#
loop_
_entity.id
_entity.type
_entity.pdbx_description
1 polymer ?
#
loop_
_entity_poly.entity_id
_entity_poly.type
_entity_poly.pdbx_seq_one_letter_code
_entity_poly.pdbx_strand_id
1 'polypeptide(L)'
;MSGPKKYIKDLVYNVKKVLPLKDDLDKIIEREHEKAFEILHKFGIIEYMESKYKNYKKPKLKIVEDEHFFKAKYSPTKNKIVFSKGTIKSETDRQYFFIKYFSYKEDVERLIDNPLKDLGYKEIKDIEYLNNSLDSKILLCPFYINDKNIMKSIAEAIILSTMFHEIWHSFDFSILDKLEKDPTIKDRDYLLTILKDHDNLELRASAFQVVMYYLANGFHNDERGYMAAYFNIPKCREYIEEINMLENYGYKDVGNPYDLGRYYGNIIVAKYRSSLEEYIYKIIDDIIHLDKKRAIDKIKHYVYNPDKLLHDKNS
;
A
#
# COMPACT_ATOMS: atom_id res chain seq x y z
N MET A 1 -15.16 -9.83 -44.49
CA MET A 1 -15.23 -8.61 -43.66
C MET A 1 -16.53 -8.61 -42.87
N SER A 2 -16.47 -9.05 -41.61
CA SER A 2 -17.60 -9.03 -40.67
C SER A 2 -17.44 -7.81 -39.75
N GLY A 3 -18.33 -6.83 -39.90
CA GLY A 3 -18.17 -5.48 -39.33
C GLY A 3 -18.30 -5.34 -37.80
N PRO A 4 -18.07 -4.11 -37.30
CA PRO A 4 -17.98 -3.76 -35.86
C PRO A 4 -19.20 -4.15 -35.01
N LYS A 5 -20.36 -4.38 -35.62
CA LYS A 5 -21.60 -4.76 -34.93
C LYS A 5 -21.57 -6.17 -34.32
N LYS A 6 -20.71 -7.07 -34.78
CA LYS A 6 -20.58 -8.42 -34.19
C LYS A 6 -19.76 -8.40 -32.88
N TYR A 7 -18.78 -7.49 -32.78
CA TYR A 7 -17.92 -7.33 -31.60
C TYR A 7 -18.70 -6.79 -30.37
N ILE A 8 -19.70 -5.93 -30.58
CA ILE A 8 -20.53 -5.39 -29.50
C ILE A 8 -21.48 -6.46 -28.92
N LYS A 9 -21.96 -7.41 -29.74
CA LYS A 9 -22.82 -8.50 -29.24
C LYS A 9 -22.04 -9.54 -28.42
N ASP A 10 -20.79 -9.80 -28.77
CA ASP A 10 -19.91 -10.69 -27.98
C ASP A 10 -19.45 -10.02 -26.68
N LEU A 11 -19.32 -8.68 -26.64
CA LEU A 11 -19.03 -7.94 -25.42
C LEU A 11 -20.16 -8.04 -24.39
N VAL A 12 -21.43 -7.99 -24.82
CA VAL A 12 -22.59 -8.13 -23.93
C VAL A 12 -22.78 -9.58 -23.46
N TYR A 13 -22.36 -10.57 -24.26
CA TYR A 13 -22.51 -11.98 -23.89
C TYR A 13 -21.42 -12.47 -22.91
N ASN A 14 -20.22 -11.87 -22.92
CA ASN A 14 -19.16 -12.16 -21.94
C ASN A 14 -19.35 -11.48 -20.58
N VAL A 15 -20.31 -10.56 -20.43
CA VAL A 15 -20.72 -10.01 -19.11
C VAL A 15 -21.40 -11.09 -18.23
N LYS A 16 -21.83 -12.23 -18.79
CA LYS A 16 -22.53 -13.28 -18.05
C LYS A 16 -21.66 -14.36 -17.41
N LYS A 17 -20.33 -14.27 -17.47
CA LYS A 17 -19.43 -15.10 -16.65
C LYS A 17 -18.49 -14.24 -15.80
N VAL A 18 -19.05 -13.21 -15.15
CA VAL A 18 -18.49 -12.72 -13.89
C VAL A 18 -18.75 -13.84 -12.88
N LEU A 19 -17.80 -14.77 -12.70
CA LEU A 19 -17.82 -15.68 -11.57
C LEU A 19 -17.96 -14.80 -10.32
N PRO A 20 -19.09 -14.84 -9.62
CA PRO A 20 -19.36 -13.88 -8.56
C PRO A 20 -18.28 -14.10 -7.50
N LEU A 21 -17.50 -13.06 -7.25
CA LEU A 21 -16.50 -12.99 -6.18
C LEU A 21 -17.08 -13.39 -4.79
N LYS A 22 -18.41 -13.41 -4.69
CA LYS A 22 -19.21 -13.68 -3.51
C LYS A 22 -19.00 -15.08 -2.92
N ASP A 23 -18.76 -16.11 -3.73
CA ASP A 23 -18.79 -17.50 -3.24
C ASP A 23 -17.45 -18.01 -2.66
N ASP A 24 -16.37 -17.20 -2.72
CA ASP A 24 -15.04 -17.63 -2.27
C ASP A 24 -14.21 -16.55 -1.53
N LEU A 25 -14.83 -15.42 -1.16
CA LEU A 25 -14.09 -14.32 -0.55
C LEU A 25 -13.48 -14.69 0.80
N ASP A 26 -14.14 -15.55 1.59
CA ASP A 26 -13.59 -16.08 2.84
C ASP A 26 -12.26 -16.80 2.59
N LYS A 27 -12.22 -17.71 1.60
CA LYS A 27 -11.00 -18.46 1.27
C LYS A 27 -9.90 -17.58 0.73
N ILE A 28 -10.24 -16.55 -0.06
CA ILE A 28 -9.26 -15.57 -0.54
C ILE A 28 -8.67 -14.81 0.66
N ILE A 29 -9.51 -14.33 1.58
CA ILE A 29 -9.06 -13.59 2.77
C ILE A 29 -8.17 -14.48 3.66
N GLU A 30 -8.56 -15.74 3.91
CA GLU A 30 -7.76 -16.72 4.66
C GLU A 30 -6.41 -16.98 4.02
N ARG A 31 -6.39 -17.24 2.70
CA ARG A 31 -5.16 -17.51 1.96
C ARG A 31 -4.23 -16.30 1.94
N GLU A 32 -4.74 -15.10 1.66
CA GLU A 32 -3.91 -13.88 1.64
C GLU A 32 -3.44 -13.51 3.06
N HIS A 33 -4.19 -13.85 4.11
CA HIS A 33 -3.72 -13.75 5.50
C HIS A 33 -2.51 -14.66 5.74
N GLU A 34 -2.61 -15.95 5.40
CA GLU A 34 -1.48 -16.89 5.55
C GLU A 34 -0.26 -16.42 4.76
N LYS A 35 -0.46 -16.09 3.48
CA LYS A 35 0.57 -15.58 2.57
C LYS A 35 1.24 -14.32 3.10
N ALA A 36 0.50 -13.38 3.69
CA ALA A 36 1.09 -12.17 4.28
C ALA A 36 2.09 -12.52 5.39
N PHE A 37 1.78 -13.47 6.27
CA PHE A 37 2.71 -13.90 7.32
C PHE A 37 3.88 -14.71 6.76
N GLU A 38 3.67 -15.57 5.76
CA GLU A 38 4.76 -16.26 5.07
C GLU A 38 5.75 -15.27 4.46
N ILE A 39 5.26 -14.19 3.85
CA ILE A 39 6.08 -13.11 3.31
C ILE A 39 6.89 -12.42 4.42
N LEU A 40 6.27 -12.12 5.55
CA LEU A 40 6.96 -11.47 6.67
C LEU A 40 8.07 -12.35 7.25
N HIS A 41 7.83 -13.66 7.38
CA HIS A 41 8.86 -14.63 7.77
C HIS A 41 9.96 -14.76 6.71
N LYS A 42 9.60 -14.81 5.43
CA LYS A 42 10.56 -14.88 4.32
C LYS A 42 11.57 -13.73 4.38
N PHE A 43 11.10 -12.52 4.69
CA PHE A 43 11.94 -11.33 4.80
C PHE A 43 12.48 -11.08 6.22
N GLY A 44 12.30 -12.03 7.15
CA GLY A 44 12.83 -11.94 8.52
C GLY A 44 12.24 -10.81 9.36
N ILE A 45 11.11 -10.23 8.97
CA ILE A 45 10.54 -9.04 9.62
C ILE A 45 9.97 -9.40 10.99
N ILE A 46 9.33 -10.56 11.13
CA ILE A 46 8.78 -11.00 12.41
C ILE A 46 9.91 -11.23 13.41
N GLU A 47 10.95 -11.95 12.99
CA GLU A 47 12.14 -12.25 13.77
C GLU A 47 12.87 -10.97 14.17
N TYR A 48 12.97 -10.01 13.24
CA TYR A 48 13.53 -8.69 13.51
C TYR A 48 12.75 -7.95 14.60
N MET A 49 11.42 -7.88 14.48
CA MET A 49 10.54 -7.23 15.47
C MET A 49 10.62 -7.92 16.83
N GLU A 50 10.64 -9.25 16.87
CA GLU A 50 10.79 -10.05 18.09
C GLU A 50 12.15 -9.85 18.74
N SER A 51 13.23 -9.73 17.97
CA SER A 51 14.57 -9.50 18.52
C SER A 51 14.69 -8.17 19.27
N LYS A 52 14.01 -7.12 18.78
CA LYS A 52 14.07 -5.76 19.33
C LYS A 52 13.06 -5.53 20.44
N TYR A 53 11.81 -5.93 20.23
CA TYR A 53 10.71 -5.58 21.13
C TYR A 53 10.16 -6.78 21.92
N LYS A 54 10.54 -8.02 21.54
CA LYS A 54 10.08 -9.29 22.14
C LYS A 54 8.55 -9.44 22.11
N ASN A 55 8.07 -10.68 22.28
CA ASN A 55 6.66 -10.99 22.54
C ASN A 55 5.67 -10.59 21.44
N TYR A 56 6.10 -10.45 20.18
CA TYR A 56 5.14 -10.31 19.09
C TYR A 56 4.25 -11.55 19.05
N LYS A 57 2.94 -11.34 18.88
CA LYS A 57 1.99 -12.42 18.77
C LYS A 57 1.20 -12.21 17.49
N LYS A 58 1.34 -13.15 16.56
CA LYS A 58 0.56 -13.20 15.32
C LYS A 58 -0.94 -12.96 15.60
N PRO A 59 -1.53 -11.88 15.05
CA PRO A 59 -2.96 -11.65 15.12
C PRO A 59 -3.78 -12.81 14.56
N LYS A 60 -4.94 -13.08 15.17
CA LYS A 60 -5.91 -14.02 14.59
C LYS A 60 -6.78 -13.32 13.55
N LEU A 61 -7.14 -14.04 12.50
CA LEU A 61 -8.10 -13.56 11.52
C LEU A 61 -9.55 -13.71 12.02
N LYS A 62 -10.39 -12.73 11.72
CA LYS A 62 -11.85 -12.82 11.83
C LYS A 62 -12.46 -12.22 10.57
N ILE A 63 -13.40 -12.93 9.96
CA ILE A 63 -14.14 -12.42 8.80
C ILE A 63 -15.59 -12.17 9.22
N VAL A 64 -16.17 -11.06 8.76
CA VAL A 64 -17.57 -10.70 8.99
C VAL A 64 -18.23 -10.35 7.66
N GLU A 65 -19.55 -10.51 7.58
CA GLU A 65 -20.32 -10.24 6.35
C GLU A 65 -20.26 -8.76 5.97
N ASP A 66 -20.73 -7.88 6.85
CA ASP A 66 -20.81 -6.45 6.59
C ASP A 66 -20.42 -5.63 7.82
N GLU A 67 -19.48 -4.72 7.61
CA GLU A 67 -19.04 -3.64 8.49
C GLU A 67 -18.81 -2.43 7.56
N HIS A 68 -19.71 -1.45 7.59
CA HIS A 68 -19.78 -0.38 6.57
C HIS A 68 -18.62 0.61 6.61
N PHE A 69 -17.81 0.61 7.67
CA PHE A 69 -16.84 1.68 7.92
C PHE A 69 -15.40 1.33 7.58
N PHE A 70 -15.06 0.05 7.39
CA PHE A 70 -13.69 -0.35 7.12
C PHE A 70 -13.59 -1.62 6.27
N LYS A 71 -12.49 -1.73 5.52
CA LYS A 71 -12.11 -2.96 4.77
C LYS A 71 -11.61 -4.02 5.74
N ALA A 72 -10.69 -3.60 6.62
CA ALA A 72 -10.24 -4.37 7.75
C ALA A 72 -9.93 -3.44 8.93
N LYS A 73 -9.76 -4.04 10.11
CA LYS A 73 -9.35 -3.33 11.32
C LYS A 73 -8.62 -4.27 12.27
N TYR A 74 -7.49 -3.83 12.79
CA TYR A 74 -6.81 -4.46 13.90
C TYR A 74 -7.48 -4.14 15.24
N SER A 75 -7.68 -5.15 16.06
CA SER A 75 -8.24 -5.09 17.40
C SER A 75 -7.15 -5.43 18.42
N PRO A 76 -6.53 -4.43 19.08
CA PRO A 76 -5.41 -4.65 20.00
C PRO A 76 -5.80 -5.54 21.19
N THR A 77 -6.97 -5.29 21.78
CA THR A 77 -7.46 -6.01 22.96
C THR A 77 -7.71 -7.50 22.70
N LYS A 78 -8.07 -7.87 21.46
CA LYS A 78 -8.34 -9.26 21.07
C LYS A 78 -7.16 -9.88 20.32
N ASN A 79 -6.18 -9.07 19.92
CA ASN A 79 -5.15 -9.38 18.95
C ASN A 79 -5.74 -10.07 17.70
N LYS A 80 -6.63 -9.35 17.01
CA LYS A 80 -7.34 -9.85 15.83
C LYS A 80 -7.33 -8.84 14.70
N ILE A 81 -7.22 -9.32 13.47
CA ILE A 81 -7.54 -8.55 12.27
C ILE A 81 -8.94 -8.95 11.82
N VAL A 82 -9.85 -7.98 11.73
CA VAL A 82 -11.25 -8.18 11.35
C VAL A 82 -11.46 -7.67 9.93
N PHE A 83 -11.82 -8.53 8.97
CA PHE A 83 -12.14 -8.18 7.58
C PHE A 83 -13.64 -8.12 7.33
N SER A 84 -14.07 -7.12 6.55
CA SER A 84 -15.46 -6.91 6.11
C SER A 84 -15.64 -7.39 4.67
N LYS A 85 -16.39 -8.47 4.45
CA LYS A 85 -16.61 -9.02 3.10
C LYS A 85 -17.31 -8.03 2.18
N GLY A 86 -18.36 -7.38 2.65
CA GLY A 86 -19.10 -6.39 1.87
C GLY A 86 -18.23 -5.24 1.40
N THR A 87 -17.40 -4.70 2.29
CA THR A 87 -16.51 -3.57 1.95
C THR A 87 -15.43 -3.99 0.97
N ILE A 88 -14.82 -5.17 1.13
CA ILE A 88 -13.83 -5.70 0.18
C ILE A 88 -14.46 -5.93 -1.19
N LYS A 89 -15.67 -6.52 -1.24
CA LYS A 89 -16.40 -6.74 -2.47
C LYS A 89 -16.72 -5.42 -3.17
N SER A 90 -17.26 -4.45 -2.42
CA SER A 90 -17.58 -3.11 -2.94
C SER A 90 -16.34 -2.42 -3.51
N GLU A 91 -15.22 -2.49 -2.81
CA GLU A 91 -13.95 -1.92 -3.28
C GLU A 91 -13.43 -2.63 -4.54
N THR A 92 -13.54 -3.96 -4.59
CA THR A 92 -13.15 -4.75 -5.78
C THR A 92 -14.00 -4.37 -6.99
N ASP A 93 -15.33 -4.30 -6.81
CA ASP A 93 -16.27 -3.90 -7.86
C ASP A 93 -15.96 -2.46 -8.34
N ARG A 94 -15.65 -1.55 -7.41
CA ARG A 94 -15.25 -0.17 -7.69
C ARG A 94 -13.97 -0.10 -8.50
N GLN A 95 -12.90 -0.77 -8.08
CA GLN A 95 -11.62 -0.81 -8.79
C GLN A 95 -11.75 -1.43 -10.18
N TYR A 96 -12.51 -2.52 -10.30
CA TYR A 96 -12.77 -3.13 -11.60
C TYR A 96 -13.52 -2.18 -12.55
N PHE A 97 -14.54 -1.48 -12.03
CA PHE A 97 -15.23 -0.46 -12.80
C PHE A 97 -14.28 0.65 -13.24
N PHE A 98 -13.40 1.12 -12.33
CA PHE A 98 -12.38 2.12 -12.64
C PHE A 98 -11.45 1.69 -13.77
N ILE A 99 -10.84 0.50 -13.66
CA ILE A 99 -9.91 -0.03 -14.66
C ILE A 99 -10.60 -0.22 -16.01
N LYS A 100 -11.86 -0.67 -16.02
CA LYS A 100 -12.56 -1.00 -17.26
C LYS A 100 -13.14 0.20 -18.00
N TYR A 101 -13.57 1.24 -17.28
CA TYR A 101 -14.41 2.29 -17.86
C TYR A 101 -13.83 3.71 -17.77
N PHE A 102 -12.82 3.96 -16.93
CA PHE A 102 -12.26 5.30 -16.79
C PHE A 102 -10.92 5.46 -17.51
N SER A 103 -10.57 6.73 -17.81
CA SER A 103 -9.34 7.24 -18.45
C SER A 103 -8.03 6.87 -17.72
N TYR A 104 -8.12 6.09 -16.66
CA TYR A 104 -6.99 5.65 -15.86
C TYR A 104 -6.01 4.82 -16.68
N LYS A 105 -6.53 4.02 -17.61
CA LYS A 105 -5.70 3.29 -18.57
C LYS A 105 -4.89 4.23 -19.46
N GLU A 106 -5.49 5.31 -19.96
CA GLU A 106 -4.77 6.31 -20.77
C GLU A 106 -3.73 7.07 -19.92
N ASP A 107 -4.05 7.38 -18.66
CA ASP A 107 -3.09 8.01 -17.75
C ASP A 107 -1.93 7.07 -17.42
N VAL A 108 -2.16 5.78 -17.17
CA VAL A 108 -1.10 4.77 -16.98
C VAL A 108 -0.27 4.60 -18.25
N GLU A 109 -0.92 4.43 -19.41
CA GLU A 109 -0.23 4.27 -20.68
C GLU A 109 0.64 5.50 -20.97
N ARG A 110 0.11 6.72 -20.75
CA ARG A 110 0.84 7.97 -20.98
C ARG A 110 1.93 8.23 -19.94
N LEU A 111 1.65 7.97 -18.67
CA LEU A 111 2.54 8.33 -17.58
C LEU A 111 3.58 7.26 -17.28
N ILE A 112 3.31 5.99 -17.54
CA ILE A 112 4.21 4.89 -17.19
C ILE A 112 4.70 4.19 -18.45
N ASP A 113 3.80 3.68 -19.29
CA ASP A 113 4.19 2.79 -20.39
C ASP A 113 4.90 3.52 -21.53
N ASN A 114 4.46 4.73 -21.90
CA ASN A 114 5.06 5.52 -22.98
C ASN A 114 6.50 5.97 -22.62
N PRO A 115 6.77 6.55 -21.43
CA PRO A 115 8.14 6.86 -21.03
C PRO A 115 9.04 5.62 -21.00
N LEU A 116 8.52 4.47 -20.57
CA LEU A 116 9.29 3.21 -20.60
C LEU A 116 9.61 2.77 -22.03
N LYS A 117 8.64 2.88 -22.96
CA LYS A 117 8.87 2.61 -24.39
C LYS A 117 9.92 3.55 -24.98
N ASP A 118 9.86 4.84 -24.66
CA ASP A 118 10.82 5.85 -25.12
C ASP A 118 12.25 5.58 -24.61
N LEU A 119 12.37 5.00 -23.40
CA LEU A 119 13.64 4.56 -22.82
C LEU A 119 14.13 3.21 -23.38
N GLY A 120 13.43 2.62 -24.35
CA GLY A 120 13.82 1.38 -25.02
C GLY A 120 13.44 0.10 -24.26
N TYR A 121 12.59 0.20 -23.23
CA TYR A 121 12.14 -0.95 -22.48
C TYR A 121 11.03 -1.70 -23.23
N LYS A 122 11.01 -3.03 -23.06
CA LYS A 122 9.98 -3.88 -23.66
C LYS A 122 8.68 -3.74 -22.87
N GLU A 123 7.55 -3.79 -23.59
CA GLU A 123 6.24 -3.91 -22.97
C GLU A 123 6.20 -5.20 -22.13
N ILE A 124 6.05 -5.05 -20.82
CA ILE A 124 5.84 -6.16 -19.91
C ILE A 124 4.32 -6.43 -19.95
N LYS A 125 3.90 -7.69 -20.07
CA LYS A 125 2.47 -8.04 -20.12
C LYS A 125 1.97 -8.28 -18.69
N ASP A 126 0.65 -8.29 -18.49
CA ASP A 126 0.00 -8.83 -17.29
C ASP A 126 0.14 -8.02 -15.97
N ILE A 127 0.45 -6.71 -15.99
CA ILE A 127 0.39 -5.83 -14.80
C ILE A 127 -0.60 -4.68 -15.05
N GLU A 128 -1.51 -4.47 -14.09
CA GLU A 128 -2.42 -3.32 -14.00
C GLU A 128 -2.15 -2.53 -12.73
N TYR A 129 -2.86 -1.44 -12.50
CA TYR A 129 -2.65 -0.56 -11.35
C TYR A 129 -3.94 -0.29 -10.59
N LEU A 130 -3.89 -0.49 -9.26
CA LEU A 130 -4.95 -0.10 -8.34
C LEU A 130 -4.84 1.39 -8.02
N ASN A 131 -5.96 2.09 -8.03
CA ASN A 131 -6.05 3.41 -7.42
C ASN A 131 -6.35 3.26 -5.92
N ASN A 132 -5.32 3.39 -5.08
CA ASN A 132 -5.48 3.21 -3.64
C ASN A 132 -6.06 4.44 -2.91
N SER A 133 -6.20 5.60 -3.56
CA SER A 133 -6.79 6.79 -2.95
C SER A 133 -8.31 6.81 -3.12
N LEU A 134 -9.03 7.08 -2.02
CA LEU A 134 -10.48 7.27 -2.04
C LEU A 134 -10.87 8.66 -2.59
N ASP A 135 -9.97 9.65 -2.51
CA ASP A 135 -10.23 11.07 -2.79
C ASP A 135 -9.62 11.58 -4.11
N SER A 136 -9.37 10.69 -5.08
CA SER A 136 -8.95 11.02 -6.45
C SER A 136 -7.60 11.74 -6.64
N LYS A 137 -6.79 11.89 -5.58
CA LYS A 137 -5.34 12.18 -5.68
C LYS A 137 -4.60 10.87 -5.91
N ILE A 138 -4.78 10.40 -7.13
CA ILE A 138 -4.36 9.11 -7.67
C ILE A 138 -3.01 8.65 -7.11
N LEU A 139 -3.05 7.55 -6.35
CA LEU A 139 -1.89 6.88 -5.75
C LEU A 139 -1.85 5.44 -6.26
N LEU A 140 -0.89 5.17 -7.12
CA LEU A 140 -0.84 3.88 -7.80
C LEU A 140 -0.08 2.80 -7.08
N CYS A 141 -0.65 1.60 -7.14
CA CYS A 141 0.05 0.38 -6.83
C CYS A 141 -0.16 -0.66 -7.93
N PRO A 142 0.92 -1.18 -8.54
CA PRO A 142 0.82 -2.24 -9.55
C PRO A 142 0.21 -3.50 -8.95
N PHE A 143 -0.43 -4.35 -9.75
CA PHE A 143 -0.87 -5.69 -9.38
C PHE A 143 -0.90 -6.58 -10.62
N TYR A 144 -0.65 -7.88 -10.47
CA TYR A 144 -0.70 -8.80 -11.61
C TYR A 144 -2.13 -9.07 -12.03
N ILE A 145 -2.40 -9.03 -13.34
CA ILE A 145 -3.68 -9.44 -13.91
C ILE A 145 -3.63 -10.94 -14.21
N ASN A 146 -4.67 -11.64 -13.78
CA ASN A 146 -5.08 -12.85 -14.45
C ASN A 146 -6.29 -12.53 -15.34
N ASP A 147 -6.10 -12.43 -16.66
CA ASP A 147 -7.19 -12.13 -17.61
C ASP A 147 -8.37 -13.11 -17.50
N LYS A 148 -8.12 -14.34 -17.05
CA LYS A 148 -9.18 -15.33 -16.82
C LYS A 148 -10.04 -14.99 -15.59
N ASN A 149 -9.53 -14.21 -14.64
CA ASN A 149 -10.23 -13.81 -13.41
C ASN A 149 -9.70 -12.49 -12.81
N ILE A 150 -9.84 -11.39 -13.54
CA ILE A 150 -9.38 -10.05 -13.12
C ILE A 150 -9.97 -9.60 -11.78
N MET A 151 -11.25 -9.90 -11.54
CA MET A 151 -11.94 -9.57 -10.28
C MET A 151 -11.23 -10.20 -9.08
N LYS A 152 -10.83 -11.47 -9.20
CA LYS A 152 -10.08 -12.17 -8.15
C LYS A 152 -8.71 -11.54 -7.93
N SER A 153 -7.98 -11.22 -9.00
CA SER A 153 -6.67 -10.54 -8.89
C SER A 153 -6.77 -9.19 -8.16
N ILE A 154 -7.80 -8.40 -8.45
CA ILE A 154 -8.07 -7.13 -7.76
C ILE A 154 -8.37 -7.37 -6.28
N ALA A 155 -9.22 -8.35 -5.95
CA ALA A 155 -9.55 -8.67 -4.57
C ALA A 155 -8.33 -9.14 -3.77
N GLU A 156 -7.51 -10.03 -4.35
CA GLU A 156 -6.26 -10.50 -3.76
C GLU A 156 -5.31 -9.34 -3.46
N ALA A 157 -5.16 -8.42 -4.42
CA ALA A 157 -4.35 -7.23 -4.24
C ALA A 157 -4.86 -6.32 -3.11
N ILE A 158 -6.16 -6.01 -3.08
CA ILE A 158 -6.77 -5.18 -2.02
C ILE A 158 -6.61 -5.85 -0.66
N ILE A 159 -6.89 -7.14 -0.55
CA ILE A 159 -6.83 -7.90 0.71
C ILE A 159 -5.39 -7.95 1.21
N LEU A 160 -4.43 -8.35 0.37
CA LEU A 160 -3.03 -8.47 0.76
C LEU A 160 -2.45 -7.11 1.19
N SER A 161 -2.75 -6.05 0.43
CA SER A 161 -2.34 -4.70 0.77
C SER A 161 -2.94 -4.25 2.12
N THR A 162 -4.24 -4.49 2.32
CA THR A 162 -4.91 -4.16 3.58
C THR A 162 -4.36 -4.99 4.74
N MET A 163 -3.99 -6.25 4.50
CA MET A 163 -3.40 -7.13 5.50
C MET A 163 -2.08 -6.56 6.06
N PHE A 164 -1.19 -6.08 5.19
CA PHE A 164 0.06 -5.46 5.64
C PHE A 164 -0.18 -4.22 6.50
N HIS A 165 -1.16 -3.38 6.14
CA HIS A 165 -1.56 -2.23 6.96
C HIS A 165 -1.96 -2.66 8.38
N GLU A 166 -2.88 -3.62 8.49
CA GLU A 166 -3.38 -4.07 9.79
C GLU A 166 -2.33 -4.87 10.60
N ILE A 167 -1.42 -5.57 9.93
CA ILE A 167 -0.29 -6.22 10.60
C ILE A 167 0.64 -5.17 11.20
N TRP A 168 0.88 -4.04 10.51
CA TRP A 168 1.70 -2.98 11.09
C TRP A 168 1.11 -2.43 12.38
N HIS A 169 -0.20 -2.22 12.43
CA HIS A 169 -0.88 -1.87 13.68
C HIS A 169 -0.58 -2.89 14.79
N SER A 170 -0.56 -4.19 14.49
CA SER A 170 -0.19 -5.19 15.49
C SER A 170 1.26 -5.10 15.99
N PHE A 171 2.20 -4.68 15.12
CA PHE A 171 3.57 -4.36 15.53
C PHE A 171 3.60 -3.12 16.43
N ASP A 172 2.85 -2.08 16.08
CA ASP A 172 2.78 -0.84 16.87
C ASP A 172 2.32 -1.08 18.30
N PHE A 173 1.25 -1.86 18.47
CA PHE A 173 0.77 -2.21 19.80
C PHE A 173 1.73 -3.12 20.57
N SER A 174 2.51 -3.96 19.87
CA SER A 174 3.54 -4.79 20.49
C SER A 174 4.73 -3.93 20.97
N ILE A 175 5.15 -2.94 20.17
CA ILE A 175 6.16 -1.96 20.55
C ILE A 175 5.67 -1.15 21.75
N LEU A 176 4.43 -0.64 21.70
CA LEU A 176 3.85 0.17 22.77
C LEU A 176 3.82 -0.59 24.10
N ASP A 177 3.32 -1.83 24.11
CA ASP A 177 3.31 -2.70 25.31
C ASP A 177 4.72 -2.90 25.89
N LYS A 178 5.72 -3.08 25.01
CA LYS A 178 7.11 -3.24 25.43
C LYS A 178 7.68 -1.94 26.04
N LEU A 179 7.44 -0.79 25.41
CA LEU A 179 7.89 0.52 25.89
C LEU A 179 7.28 0.90 27.25
N GLU A 180 6.03 0.53 27.49
CA GLU A 180 5.37 0.77 28.77
C GLU A 180 6.02 -0.04 29.91
N LYS A 181 6.51 -1.25 29.60
CA LYS A 181 7.13 -2.17 30.58
C LYS A 181 8.63 -1.97 30.78
N ASP A 182 9.34 -1.44 29.79
CA ASP A 182 10.80 -1.36 29.79
C ASP A 182 11.29 0.09 29.63
N PRO A 183 11.68 0.75 30.72
CA PRO A 183 12.15 2.13 30.69
C PRO A 183 13.55 2.29 30.06
N THR A 184 14.27 1.19 29.78
CA THR A 184 15.66 1.23 29.30
C THR A 184 15.77 1.33 27.78
N ILE A 185 14.65 1.25 27.07
CA ILE A 185 14.62 1.31 25.61
C ILE A 185 15.04 2.71 25.14
N LYS A 186 15.96 2.74 24.18
CA LYS A 186 16.41 3.98 23.55
C LYS A 186 15.24 4.69 22.87
N ASP A 187 15.23 6.02 22.94
CA ASP A 187 14.20 6.89 22.32
C ASP A 187 12.77 6.60 22.81
N ARG A 188 12.63 5.93 23.96
CA ARG A 188 11.34 5.48 24.52
C ARG A 188 10.30 6.58 24.60
N ASP A 189 10.64 7.72 25.18
CA ASP A 189 9.65 8.78 25.42
C ASP A 189 9.14 9.36 24.09
N TYR A 190 10.02 9.51 23.11
CA TYR A 190 9.64 9.88 21.75
C TYR A 190 8.73 8.84 21.10
N LEU A 191 9.11 7.55 21.16
CA LEU A 191 8.30 6.46 20.61
C LEU A 191 6.93 6.38 21.28
N LEU A 192 6.84 6.54 22.60
CA LEU A 192 5.57 6.59 23.33
C LEU A 192 4.69 7.75 22.87
N THR A 193 5.27 8.92 22.60
CA THR A 193 4.52 10.06 22.09
C THR A 193 3.91 9.75 20.72
N ILE A 194 4.70 9.23 19.78
CA ILE A 194 4.21 9.00 18.41
C ILE A 194 3.27 7.79 18.33
N LEU A 195 3.46 6.75 19.15
CA LEU A 195 2.59 5.55 19.17
C LEU A 195 1.23 5.78 19.84
N LYS A 196 1.09 6.85 20.63
CA LYS A 196 -0.19 7.24 21.24
C LYS A 196 -1.03 8.14 20.35
N ASP A 197 -0.46 8.63 19.25
CA ASP A 197 -1.13 9.47 18.28
C ASP A 197 -1.73 8.62 17.14
N HIS A 198 -3.02 8.76 16.90
CA HIS A 198 -3.73 7.92 15.92
C HIS A 198 -3.25 8.16 14.49
N ASP A 199 -2.99 9.41 14.12
CA ASP A 199 -2.58 9.77 12.76
C ASP A 199 -1.20 9.22 12.43
N ASN A 200 -0.27 9.25 13.40
CA ASN A 200 1.04 8.62 13.24
C ASN A 200 0.93 7.09 13.09
N LEU A 201 0.01 6.41 13.79
CA LEU A 201 -0.23 4.97 13.59
C LEU A 201 -0.69 4.68 12.16
N GLU A 202 -1.68 5.42 11.65
CA GLU A 202 -2.21 5.19 10.29
C GLU A 202 -1.20 5.55 9.19
N LEU A 203 -0.40 6.59 9.42
CA LEU A 203 0.70 6.98 8.54
C LEU A 203 1.73 5.86 8.43
N ARG A 204 2.18 5.33 9.57
CA ARG A 204 3.20 4.27 9.63
C ARG A 204 2.70 2.97 9.00
N ALA A 205 1.46 2.59 9.31
CA ALA A 205 0.81 1.43 8.71
C ALA A 205 0.67 1.57 7.18
N SER A 206 0.32 2.76 6.70
CA SER A 206 0.20 3.04 5.26
C SER A 206 1.55 3.05 4.54
N ALA A 207 2.61 3.55 5.19
CA ALA A 207 3.97 3.48 4.67
C ALA A 207 4.44 2.04 4.52
N PHE A 208 4.27 1.23 5.57
CA PHE A 208 4.61 -0.18 5.57
C PHE A 208 3.79 -0.97 4.54
N GLN A 209 2.47 -0.71 4.46
CA GLN A 209 1.58 -1.30 3.47
C GLN A 209 2.17 -1.19 2.06
N VAL A 210 2.57 0.02 1.64
CA VAL A 210 3.11 0.23 0.29
C VAL A 210 4.42 -0.54 0.10
N VAL A 211 5.38 -0.37 1.02
CA VAL A 211 6.69 -1.04 0.94
C VAL A 211 6.53 -2.56 0.83
N MET A 212 5.74 -3.15 1.74
CA MET A 212 5.54 -4.58 1.78
C MET A 212 4.80 -5.11 0.58
N TYR A 213 3.84 -4.35 0.05
CA TYR A 213 3.11 -4.78 -1.13
C TYR A 213 4.01 -4.85 -2.37
N TYR A 214 4.90 -3.88 -2.56
CA TYR A 214 5.92 -3.92 -3.63
C TYR A 214 6.93 -5.06 -3.44
N LEU A 215 7.33 -5.32 -2.18
CA LEU A 215 8.26 -6.39 -1.84
C LEU A 215 7.63 -7.77 -2.08
N ALA A 216 6.41 -7.99 -1.57
CA ALA A 216 5.64 -9.22 -1.66
C ALA A 216 5.43 -9.73 -3.08
N ASN A 217 5.17 -8.82 -4.01
CA ASN A 217 4.85 -9.14 -5.40
C ASN A 217 6.06 -9.04 -6.34
N GLY A 218 7.24 -8.69 -5.82
CA GLY A 218 8.45 -8.53 -6.62
C GLY A 218 8.45 -7.29 -7.53
N PHE A 219 7.49 -6.37 -7.37
CA PHE A 219 7.37 -5.18 -8.23
C PHE A 219 8.55 -4.22 -8.09
N HIS A 220 9.28 -4.27 -6.99
CA HIS A 220 10.51 -3.50 -6.83
C HIS A 220 11.65 -3.96 -7.75
N ASN A 221 11.58 -5.19 -8.28
CA ASN A 221 12.49 -5.74 -9.28
C ASN A 221 11.98 -5.55 -10.71
N ASP A 222 10.74 -5.10 -10.88
CA ASP A 222 10.13 -4.81 -12.18
C ASP A 222 10.19 -3.30 -12.45
N GLU A 223 10.57 -2.94 -13.67
CA GLU A 223 10.73 -1.54 -14.08
C GLU A 223 9.42 -0.75 -14.01
N ARG A 224 8.30 -1.34 -14.44
CA ARG A 224 6.98 -0.72 -14.30
C ARG A 224 6.60 -0.51 -12.85
N GLY A 225 6.99 -1.44 -11.99
CA GLY A 225 6.76 -1.34 -10.57
C GLY A 225 7.45 -0.11 -9.97
N TYR A 226 8.79 -0.06 -9.96
CA TYR A 226 9.45 1.09 -9.34
C TYR A 226 9.18 2.41 -10.09
N MET A 227 8.91 2.38 -11.41
CA MET A 227 8.50 3.58 -12.15
C MET A 227 7.14 4.09 -11.69
N ALA A 228 6.16 3.23 -11.38
CA ALA A 228 4.89 3.67 -10.80
C ALA A 228 5.10 4.42 -9.48
N ALA A 229 6.00 3.93 -8.63
CA ALA A 229 6.37 4.63 -7.40
C ALA A 229 7.02 6.00 -7.68
N TYR A 230 7.89 6.08 -8.70
CA TYR A 230 8.50 7.34 -9.13
C TYR A 230 7.47 8.32 -9.74
N PHE A 231 6.52 7.84 -10.53
CA PHE A 231 5.49 8.68 -11.14
C PHE A 231 4.48 9.24 -10.14
N ASN A 232 4.40 8.68 -8.94
CA ASN A 232 3.61 9.26 -7.86
C ASN A 232 4.27 10.52 -7.25
N ILE A 233 5.54 10.84 -7.55
CA ILE A 233 6.28 11.97 -6.96
C ILE A 233 5.68 13.35 -7.26
N PRO A 234 5.29 13.68 -8.50
CA PRO A 234 4.57 14.94 -8.75
C PRO A 234 3.29 15.06 -7.92
N LYS A 235 2.57 13.95 -7.70
CA LYS A 235 1.38 13.94 -6.83
C LYS A 235 1.74 14.09 -5.35
N CYS A 236 2.84 13.49 -4.89
CA CYS A 236 3.40 13.77 -3.57
C CYS A 236 3.66 15.28 -3.40
N ARG A 237 4.22 15.93 -4.44
CA ARG A 237 4.53 17.36 -4.42
C ARG A 237 3.27 18.22 -4.29
N GLU A 238 2.29 17.99 -5.17
CA GLU A 238 0.98 18.68 -5.13
C GLU A 238 0.34 18.56 -3.73
N TYR A 239 0.36 17.36 -3.15
CA TYR A 239 -0.18 17.11 -1.82
C TYR A 239 0.57 17.89 -0.71
N ILE A 240 1.90 17.94 -0.77
CA ILE A 240 2.71 18.72 0.19
C ILE A 240 2.45 20.22 0.03
N GLU A 241 2.34 20.72 -1.20
CA GLU A 241 2.03 22.13 -1.47
C GLU A 241 0.66 22.52 -0.89
N GLU A 242 -0.33 21.65 -1.02
CA GLU A 242 -1.67 21.83 -0.43
C GLU A 242 -1.66 21.82 1.09
N ILE A 243 -0.92 20.90 1.73
CA ILE A 243 -0.73 20.92 3.19
C ILE A 243 -0.14 22.25 3.63
N ASN A 244 0.96 22.70 3.01
CA ASN A 244 1.61 23.96 3.39
C ASN A 244 0.67 25.16 3.21
N MET A 245 -0.12 25.16 2.13
CA MET A 245 -1.10 26.22 1.86
C MET A 245 -2.15 26.29 2.99
N LEU A 246 -2.74 25.15 3.36
CA LEU A 246 -3.78 25.09 4.37
C LEU A 246 -3.24 25.40 5.78
N GLU A 247 -2.02 24.96 6.11
CA GLU A 247 -1.33 25.33 7.35
C GLU A 247 -1.08 26.84 7.43
N ASN A 248 -0.68 27.48 6.32
CA ASN A 248 -0.51 28.94 6.25
C ASN A 248 -1.83 29.70 6.45
N TYR A 249 -2.97 29.11 6.10
CA TYR A 249 -4.31 29.66 6.38
C TYR A 249 -4.78 29.40 7.83
N GLY A 250 -3.96 28.78 8.67
CA GLY A 250 -4.26 28.52 10.08
C GLY A 250 -5.05 27.25 10.34
N TYR A 251 -5.28 26.42 9.32
CA TYR A 251 -5.83 25.07 9.53
C TYR A 251 -4.76 24.20 10.20
N LYS A 252 -5.11 23.61 11.34
CA LYS A 252 -4.25 22.63 12.03
C LYS A 252 -4.64 21.22 11.58
N ASP A 253 -3.69 20.29 11.71
CA ASP A 253 -3.89 18.86 11.43
C ASP A 253 -4.38 18.56 10.02
N VAL A 254 -3.86 19.33 9.06
CA VAL A 254 -4.15 19.14 7.64
C VAL A 254 -3.34 17.98 7.09
N GLY A 255 -4.00 17.13 6.31
CA GLY A 255 -3.38 16.03 5.58
C GLY A 255 -3.85 14.68 6.09
N ASN A 256 -4.47 13.91 5.20
CA ASN A 256 -4.89 12.55 5.47
C ASN A 256 -3.65 11.67 5.79
N PRO A 257 -3.54 11.10 7.02
CA PRO A 257 -2.37 10.32 7.42
C PRO A 257 -2.14 9.10 6.52
N TYR A 258 -3.21 8.51 5.97
CA TYR A 258 -3.10 7.38 5.04
C TYR A 258 -2.39 7.78 3.74
N ASP A 259 -2.77 8.92 3.17
CA ASP A 259 -2.13 9.40 1.93
C ASP A 259 -0.68 9.83 2.19
N LEU A 260 -0.42 10.52 3.30
CA LEU A 260 0.95 10.89 3.69
C LEU A 260 1.85 9.65 3.86
N GLY A 261 1.35 8.61 4.53
CA GLY A 261 2.04 7.33 4.67
C GLY A 261 2.30 6.65 3.33
N ARG A 262 1.30 6.62 2.44
CA ARG A 262 1.47 6.05 1.08
C ARG A 262 2.48 6.81 0.24
N TYR A 263 2.48 8.14 0.30
CA TYR A 263 3.48 8.95 -0.39
C TYR A 263 4.89 8.67 0.15
N TYR A 264 5.05 8.59 1.47
CA TYR A 264 6.31 8.20 2.09
C TYR A 264 6.76 6.79 1.65
N GLY A 265 5.85 5.81 1.64
CA GLY A 265 6.13 4.46 1.16
C GLY A 265 6.54 4.40 -0.31
N ASN A 266 5.90 5.18 -1.19
CA ASN A 266 6.29 5.28 -2.60
C ASN A 266 7.68 5.91 -2.76
N ILE A 267 8.01 6.93 -1.96
CA ILE A 267 9.36 7.50 -1.91
C ILE A 267 10.40 6.45 -1.51
N ILE A 268 10.11 5.61 -0.50
CA ILE A 268 10.98 4.49 -0.12
C ILE A 268 11.19 3.53 -1.30
N VAL A 269 10.11 3.09 -1.93
CA VAL A 269 10.18 2.17 -3.08
C VAL A 269 10.99 2.78 -4.22
N ALA A 270 10.75 4.05 -4.56
CA ALA A 270 11.49 4.76 -5.61
C ALA A 270 12.97 4.98 -5.27
N LYS A 271 13.31 5.18 -3.98
CA LYS A 271 14.69 5.34 -3.50
C LYS A 271 15.46 4.03 -3.59
N TYR A 272 14.91 2.94 -3.05
CA TYR A 272 15.64 1.68 -2.93
C TYR A 272 15.49 0.76 -4.16
N ARG A 273 14.37 0.81 -4.90
CA ARG A 273 14.15 0.04 -6.15
C ARG A 273 14.50 -1.44 -5.98
N SER A 274 15.39 -1.99 -6.80
CA SER A 274 15.85 -3.38 -6.74
C SER A 274 16.60 -3.73 -5.45
N SER A 275 17.06 -2.76 -4.66
CA SER A 275 17.67 -3.00 -3.34
C SER A 275 16.66 -2.87 -2.19
N LEU A 276 15.35 -2.81 -2.45
CA LEU A 276 14.33 -2.71 -1.41
C LEU A 276 14.42 -3.85 -0.38
N GLU A 277 14.65 -5.07 -0.85
CA GLU A 277 14.81 -6.25 0.00
C GLU A 277 16.05 -6.15 0.90
N GLU A 278 17.19 -5.75 0.34
CA GLU A 278 18.46 -5.61 1.07
C GLU A 278 18.36 -4.62 2.23
N TYR A 279 17.59 -3.54 2.04
CA TYR A 279 17.46 -2.46 3.01
C TYR A 279 16.22 -2.58 3.91
N ILE A 280 15.51 -3.73 3.88
CA ILE A 280 14.22 -3.86 4.57
C ILE A 280 14.31 -3.53 6.06
N TYR A 281 15.32 -4.00 6.80
CA TYR A 281 15.43 -3.72 8.24
C TYR A 281 15.68 -2.24 8.55
N LYS A 282 16.46 -1.54 7.70
CA LYS A 282 16.63 -0.08 7.82
C LYS A 282 15.30 0.63 7.58
N ILE A 283 14.55 0.21 6.56
CA ILE A 283 13.23 0.76 6.27
C ILE A 283 12.26 0.54 7.43
N ILE A 284 12.25 -0.65 8.04
CA ILE A 284 11.44 -0.94 9.22
C ILE A 284 11.80 0.00 10.38
N ASP A 285 13.09 0.21 10.64
CA ASP A 285 13.54 1.16 11.67
C ASP A 285 13.11 2.60 11.37
N ASP A 286 13.21 3.03 10.12
CA ASP A 286 12.75 4.35 9.68
C ASP A 286 11.24 4.51 9.90
N ILE A 287 10.43 3.49 9.56
CA ILE A 287 8.97 3.51 9.79
C ILE A 287 8.64 3.45 11.29
N ILE A 288 9.41 2.73 12.10
CA ILE A 288 9.20 2.70 13.57
C ILE A 288 9.28 4.11 14.16
N HIS A 289 10.20 4.93 13.68
CA HIS A 289 10.42 6.28 14.19
C HIS A 289 9.78 7.36 13.29
N LEU A 290 8.78 7.00 12.49
CA LEU A 290 8.15 7.91 11.56
C LEU A 290 7.00 8.64 12.24
N ASP A 291 7.04 9.97 12.18
CA ASP A 291 5.93 10.85 12.55
C ASP A 291 5.57 11.75 11.36
N LYS A 292 4.45 12.48 11.49
CA LYS A 292 4.00 13.42 10.45
C LYS A 292 5.11 14.36 9.98
N LYS A 293 5.89 14.94 10.91
CA LYS A 293 6.95 15.91 10.58
C LYS A 293 8.05 15.25 9.76
N ARG A 294 8.56 14.11 10.23
CA ARG A 294 9.61 13.33 9.54
C ARG A 294 9.16 12.86 8.16
N ALA A 295 7.91 12.43 8.03
CA ALA A 295 7.33 12.02 6.76
C ALA A 295 7.31 13.20 5.77
N ILE A 296 6.80 14.37 6.19
CA ILE A 296 6.76 15.58 5.38
C ILE A 296 8.18 16.01 4.98
N ASP A 297 9.12 16.06 5.92
CA ASP A 297 10.50 16.48 5.67
C ASP A 297 11.19 15.55 4.65
N LYS A 298 10.99 14.23 4.77
CA LYS A 298 11.54 13.29 3.80
C LYS A 298 10.86 13.35 2.45
N ILE A 299 9.55 13.49 2.38
CA ILE A 299 8.86 13.67 1.10
C ILE A 299 9.37 14.94 0.43
N LYS A 300 9.39 16.08 1.14
CA LYS A 300 9.93 17.37 0.65
C LYS A 300 11.33 17.20 0.07
N HIS A 301 12.21 16.50 0.77
CA HIS A 301 13.57 16.26 0.31
C HIS A 301 13.62 15.67 -1.10
N TYR A 302 12.80 14.65 -1.39
CA TYR A 302 12.83 13.97 -2.69
C TYR A 302 11.93 14.62 -3.73
N VAL A 303 10.78 15.19 -3.37
CA VAL A 303 9.89 15.83 -4.36
C VAL A 303 10.49 17.11 -4.96
N TYR A 304 11.33 17.81 -4.19
CA TYR A 304 12.05 19.00 -4.67
C TYR A 304 13.46 18.68 -5.17
N ASN A 305 13.94 17.45 -5.00
CA ASN A 305 15.22 16.98 -5.52
C ASN A 305 15.08 15.56 -6.10
N PRO A 306 14.25 15.35 -7.14
CA PRO A 306 13.92 14.01 -7.65
C PRO A 306 15.15 13.24 -8.13
N ASP A 307 16.19 13.94 -8.62
CA ASP A 307 17.47 13.33 -9.01
C ASP A 307 18.15 12.57 -7.86
N LYS A 308 17.89 12.96 -6.60
CA LYS A 308 18.43 12.24 -5.44
C LYS A 308 17.87 10.83 -5.30
N LEU A 309 16.69 10.53 -5.87
CA LEU A 309 16.18 9.15 -5.91
C LEU A 309 16.97 8.25 -6.85
N LEU A 310 17.83 8.81 -7.71
CA LEU A 310 18.75 8.05 -8.55
C LEU A 310 20.11 7.85 -7.88
N HIS A 311 20.47 8.66 -6.88
CA HIS A 311 21.84 8.78 -6.37
C HIS A 311 22.02 8.57 -4.86
N ASP A 312 20.99 8.80 -4.03
CA ASP A 312 21.07 8.64 -2.57
C ASP A 312 20.74 7.21 -2.13
N LYS A 313 21.68 6.27 -2.35
CA LYS A 313 21.57 4.91 -1.81
C LYS A 313 21.98 4.78 -0.34
N ASN A 314 22.67 5.78 0.22
CA ASN A 314 23.44 5.63 1.46
C ASN A 314 23.09 6.58 2.63
N SER A 315 22.03 7.39 2.53
CA SER A 315 21.56 8.20 3.68
C SER A 315 20.59 7.42 4.56
#